data_AF-A0A925X4D1-F1
#
_entry.id   AF-A0A925X4D1-F1
#
_cell.length_a   1.000
_cell.length_b   1.000
_cell.length_c   1.000
_cell.angle_alpha   90.00
_cell.angle_beta   90.00
_cell.angle_gamma   90.00
#
_symmetry.space_group_name_H-M   'P 1'
#
loop_
_entity.id
_entity.type
_entity.pdbx_description
1 polymer ?
#
loop_
_entity_poly.entity_id
_entity_poly.type
_entity_poly.pdbx_seq_one_letter_code
_entity_poly.pdbx_strand_id
1 'polypeptide(L)'
;MSLFWASPGYAVIKVWAGGSGNWTTSANWSPSGRPQDGDDAALIQADAINRTVTYNDISPFLQTLNSIQIDSQGSGRMTLQQVDALTSLEALGLSIGNFGPGA
;
A
#
# COMPACT_ATOMS: atom_id res chain seq x y z
N MET A 1 -24.98 15.38 -12.90
CA MET A 1 -23.74 15.94 -12.33
C MET A 1 -23.67 15.47 -10.89
N SER A 2 -23.02 14.34 -10.64
CA SER A 2 -22.91 13.80 -9.27
C SER A 2 -21.80 14.57 -8.55
N LEU A 3 -22.16 15.23 -7.46
CA LEU A 3 -21.22 15.81 -6.52
C LEU A 3 -20.55 14.67 -5.75
N PHE A 4 -19.26 14.48 -5.96
CA PHE A 4 -18.45 13.63 -5.11
C PHE A 4 -18.11 14.43 -3.85
N TRP A 5 -18.81 14.17 -2.76
CA TRP A 5 -18.34 14.64 -1.45
C TRP A 5 -17.11 13.82 -1.10
N ALA A 6 -15.98 14.48 -0.82
CA ALA A 6 -14.87 13.84 -0.13
C ALA A 6 -15.39 13.41 1.25
N SER A 7 -15.52 12.10 1.48
CA SER A 7 -15.73 11.60 2.84
C SER A 7 -14.54 12.06 3.67
N PRO A 8 -14.74 12.57 4.90
CA PRO A 8 -13.65 12.62 5.86
C PRO A 8 -13.05 11.21 5.94
N GLY A 9 -11.80 11.06 5.53
CA GLY A 9 -11.08 9.81 5.67
C GLY A 9 -10.81 9.61 7.15
N TYR A 10 -11.57 8.74 7.80
CA TYR A 10 -11.05 8.12 9.02
C TYR A 10 -9.81 7.33 8.58
N ALA A 11 -8.69 7.44 9.30
CA ALA A 11 -7.54 6.58 9.04
C ALA A 11 -8.00 5.11 9.06
N VAL A 12 -7.93 4.45 7.90
CA VAL A 12 -8.28 3.04 7.74
C VAL A 12 -7.01 2.24 7.51
N ILE A 13 -6.93 1.05 8.12
CA ILE A 13 -5.90 0.08 7.77
C ILE A 13 -6.31 -0.60 6.46
N LYS A 14 -5.50 -0.39 5.42
CA LYS A 14 -5.64 -0.98 4.10
C LYS A 14 -4.64 -2.13 3.96
N VAL A 15 -5.16 -3.34 3.87
CA VAL A 15 -4.36 -4.55 3.74
C VAL A 15 -4.27 -4.95 2.28
N TRP A 16 -3.08 -5.24 1.79
CA TRP A 16 -2.89 -5.79 0.46
C TRP A 16 -3.41 -7.22 0.38
N ALA A 17 -4.37 -7.46 -0.50
CA ALA A 17 -4.96 -8.77 -0.76
C ALA A 17 -4.58 -9.31 -2.16
N GLY A 18 -3.83 -8.52 -2.95
CA GLY A 18 -3.41 -8.88 -4.30
C GLY A 18 -2.22 -9.83 -4.38
N GLY A 19 -1.97 -10.35 -5.58
CA GLY A 19 -0.67 -10.92 -5.94
C GLY A 19 0.36 -9.83 -6.22
N SER A 20 1.26 -10.05 -7.18
CA SER A 20 2.02 -8.95 -7.76
C SER A 20 1.11 -8.04 -8.56
N GLY A 21 1.25 -6.72 -8.44
CA GLY A 21 0.41 -5.79 -9.16
C GLY A 21 0.50 -4.33 -8.70
N ASN A 22 -0.37 -3.51 -9.27
CA ASN A 22 -0.35 -2.06 -9.08
C ASN A 22 -1.00 -1.62 -7.77
N TRP A 23 -0.34 -0.72 -7.04
CA TRP A 23 -0.83 -0.07 -5.82
C TRP A 23 -2.19 0.60 -6.01
N THR A 24 -2.43 1.21 -7.18
CA THR A 24 -3.69 1.94 -7.43
C THR A 24 -4.88 1.04 -7.78
N THR A 25 -4.68 -0.26 -8.02
CA THR A 25 -5.77 -1.19 -8.32
C THR A 25 -6.62 -1.44 -7.08
N SER A 26 -7.85 -0.92 -7.07
CA SER A 26 -8.73 -0.95 -5.88
C SER A 26 -9.03 -2.36 -5.35
N ALA A 27 -9.08 -3.37 -6.22
CA ALA A 27 -9.33 -4.76 -5.85
C ALA A 27 -8.14 -5.45 -5.15
N ASN A 28 -6.94 -4.85 -5.20
CA ASN A 28 -5.77 -5.37 -4.48
C ASN A 28 -5.75 -4.96 -3.00
N TRP A 29 -6.71 -4.16 -2.54
CA TRP A 29 -6.80 -3.68 -1.16
C TRP A 29 -8.06 -4.18 -0.47
N SER A 30 -7.94 -4.43 0.83
CA SER A 30 -9.04 -4.71 1.73
C SER A 30 -8.97 -3.76 2.94
N PRO A 31 -10.04 -3.00 3.25
CA PRO A 31 -11.25 -2.82 2.44
C PRO A 31 -10.94 -2.16 1.08
N SER A 32 -11.78 -2.41 0.07
CA SER A 32 -11.53 -2.01 -1.32
C SER A 32 -11.17 -0.54 -1.50
N GLY A 33 -10.28 -0.26 -2.44
CA GLY A 33 -9.75 1.07 -2.71
C GLY A 33 -8.38 1.28 -2.07
N ARG A 34 -7.48 1.92 -2.80
CA ARG A 34 -6.11 2.18 -2.35
C ARG A 34 -6.06 3.06 -1.08
N PRO A 35 -5.00 2.97 -0.27
CA PRO A 35 -4.73 3.90 0.82
C PRO A 35 -4.85 5.36 0.38
N GLN A 36 -5.54 6.16 1.19
CA GLN A 36 -5.66 7.61 1.06
C GLN A 36 -4.81 8.31 2.13
N ASP A 37 -4.78 9.64 2.10
CA ASP A 37 -4.11 10.47 3.11
C ASP A 37 -4.53 10.08 4.54
N GLY A 38 -3.56 9.85 5.42
CA GLY A 38 -3.75 9.41 6.79
C GLY A 38 -4.04 7.91 7.00
N ASP A 39 -4.26 7.12 5.95
CA ASP A 39 -4.44 5.67 6.07
C ASP A 39 -3.13 4.95 6.47
N ASP A 40 -3.28 3.73 7.00
CA ASP A 40 -2.17 2.79 7.15
C ASP A 40 -2.19 1.78 5.99
N ALA A 41 -1.02 1.53 5.40
CA ALA A 41 -0.87 0.50 4.38
C ALA A 41 -0.12 -0.72 4.94
N ALA A 42 -0.75 -1.89 4.87
CA ALA A 42 -0.17 -3.15 5.30
C ALA A 42 0.04 -4.09 4.11
N LEU A 43 1.29 -4.22 3.67
CA LEU A 43 1.73 -5.24 2.73
C LEU A 43 2.23 -6.45 3.54
N ILE A 44 1.29 -7.31 3.95
CA ILE A 44 1.57 -8.47 4.79
C ILE A 44 1.07 -9.75 4.16
N GLN A 45 1.90 -10.79 4.17
CA GLN A 45 1.52 -12.14 3.77
C GLN A 45 2.19 -13.18 4.66
N ALA A 46 1.68 -14.40 4.66
CA ALA A 46 2.20 -15.52 5.45
C ALA A 46 2.49 -16.77 4.62
N ASP A 47 2.56 -16.64 3.29
CA ASP A 47 2.78 -17.76 2.38
C ASP A 47 4.19 -17.75 1.74
N ALA A 48 4.44 -18.74 0.88
CA ALA A 48 5.73 -18.94 0.21
C ALA A 48 5.88 -18.15 -1.11
N ILE A 49 4.95 -17.24 -1.42
CA ILE A 49 4.89 -16.58 -2.73
C ILE A 49 5.58 -15.22 -2.66
N ASN A 50 6.50 -15.00 -3.60
CA ASN A 50 7.11 -13.68 -3.81
C ASN A 50 6.12 -12.76 -4.53
N ARG A 51 5.91 -11.57 -3.96
CA ARG A 51 5.03 -10.53 -4.52
C ARG A 51 5.80 -9.24 -4.70
N THR A 52 5.47 -8.54 -5.78
CA THR A 52 5.91 -7.16 -6.00
C THR A 52 4.68 -6.27 -6.12
N VAL A 53 4.55 -5.32 -5.20
CA VAL A 53 3.60 -4.22 -5.32
C VAL A 53 4.30 -3.08 -6.05
N THR A 54 3.76 -2.65 -7.17
CA THR A 54 4.26 -1.50 -7.92
C THR A 54 3.53 -0.25 -7.48
N TYR A 55 4.22 0.66 -6.80
CA TYR A 55 3.69 1.98 -6.49
C TYR A 55 3.61 2.81 -7.78
N ASN A 56 2.39 3.11 -8.19
CA ASN A 56 2.08 3.75 -9.46
C ASN A 56 1.07 4.89 -9.32
N ASP A 57 0.99 5.50 -8.12
CA ASP A 57 0.10 6.64 -7.89
C ASP A 57 0.76 7.94 -8.37
N ILE A 58 0.23 8.49 -9.46
CA ILE A 58 0.65 9.75 -10.08
C ILE A 58 -0.33 10.90 -9.76
N SER A 59 -1.07 10.78 -8.66
CA SER A 59 -1.98 11.84 -8.19
C SER A 59 -1.25 13.19 -8.13
N PRO A 60 -1.87 14.29 -8.60
CA PRO A 60 -1.28 15.62 -8.50
C PRO A 60 -1.21 16.13 -7.05
N PHE A 61 -1.92 15.46 -6.13
CA PHE A 61 -1.87 15.73 -4.70
C PHE A 61 -0.99 14.69 -4.02
N LEU A 62 -0.05 15.19 -3.21
CA LEU A 62 0.74 14.37 -2.31
C LEU A 62 -0.17 13.74 -1.25
N GLN A 63 -0.12 12.42 -1.12
CA GLN A 63 -0.80 11.68 -0.08
C GLN A 63 0.24 11.28 0.96
N THR A 64 0.04 11.67 2.21
CA THR A 64 0.90 11.27 3.33
C THR A 64 0.20 10.17 4.10
N LEU A 65 0.71 8.94 4.03
CA LEU A 65 0.18 7.84 4.83
C LEU A 65 0.61 7.98 6.29
N ASN A 66 -0.18 7.44 7.21
CA ASN A 66 0.24 7.36 8.60
C ASN A 66 1.39 6.36 8.74
N SER A 67 1.25 5.16 8.17
CA SER A 67 2.32 4.18 8.14
C SER A 67 2.29 3.24 6.94
N ILE A 68 3.45 2.66 6.66
CA ILE A 68 3.61 1.56 5.72
C ILE A 68 4.29 0.41 6.46
N GLN A 69 3.65 -0.75 6.45
CA GLN A 69 4.23 -2.01 6.90
C GLN A 69 4.48 -2.90 5.69
N ILE A 70 5.71 -3.42 5.58
CA ILE A 70 6.11 -4.39 4.56
C ILE A 70 6.66 -5.61 5.27
N ASP A 71 5.94 -6.72 5.21
CA ASP A 71 6.31 -7.93 5.93
C ASP A 71 5.92 -9.21 5.18
N SER A 72 6.77 -10.22 5.29
CA SER A 72 6.46 -11.56 4.83
C SER A 72 6.69 -12.52 5.99
N GLN A 73 5.60 -12.95 6.63
CA GLN A 73 5.60 -13.88 7.76
C GLN A 73 5.78 -15.34 7.31
N GLY A 74 5.76 -15.60 6.00
CA GLY A 74 6.05 -16.90 5.38
C GLY A 74 7.45 -16.92 4.76
N SER A 75 7.74 -17.95 3.94
CA SER A 75 9.02 -18.06 3.24
C SER A 75 9.09 -17.24 1.94
N GLY A 76 7.99 -16.61 1.54
CA GLY A 76 7.96 -15.69 0.41
C GLY A 76 8.59 -14.34 0.75
N ARG A 77 8.59 -13.41 -0.21
CA ARG A 77 9.07 -12.04 -0.05
C ARG A 77 8.00 -11.03 -0.44
N MET A 78 7.82 -9.99 0.37
CA MET A 78 7.06 -8.81 -0.01
C MET A 78 8.02 -7.74 -0.51
N THR A 79 7.78 -7.20 -1.70
CA THR A 79 8.55 -6.08 -2.23
C THR A 79 7.63 -4.94 -2.63
N LEU A 80 7.89 -3.74 -2.12
CA LEU A 80 7.27 -2.50 -2.60
C LEU A 80 8.26 -1.78 -3.52
N GLN A 81 7.86 -1.58 -4.78
CA GLN A 81 8.72 -0.98 -5.78
C GLN A 81 8.11 0.30 -6.32
N GLN A 82 8.88 1.37 -6.29
CA GLN A 82 8.58 2.61 -6.98
C GLN A 82 9.39 2.67 -8.27
N VAL A 83 8.72 2.68 -9.43
CA VAL A 83 9.37 2.55 -10.75
C VAL A 83 9.34 3.82 -11.59
N ASP A 84 8.40 4.72 -11.32
CA ASP A 84 8.20 5.94 -12.09
C ASP A 84 8.69 7.15 -11.28
N ALA A 85 9.55 7.97 -11.88
CA ALA A 85 10.10 9.17 -11.27
C ALA A 85 9.03 10.25 -10.94
N LEU A 86 7.84 10.14 -11.53
CA LEU A 86 6.71 11.03 -11.25
C LEU A 86 5.90 10.62 -10.02
N THR A 87 6.18 9.45 -9.44
CA THR A 87 5.51 9.02 -8.22
C THR A 87 6.23 9.57 -6.99
N SER A 88 5.47 9.82 -5.92
CA SER A 88 6.01 10.13 -4.58
C SER A 88 5.17 9.37 -3.55
N LEU A 89 5.84 8.66 -2.66
CA LEU A 89 5.24 7.89 -1.58
C LEU A 89 5.76 8.47 -0.26
N GLU A 90 4.85 9.06 0.51
CA GLU A 90 5.17 9.66 1.81
C GLU A 90 4.45 8.90 2.91
N ALA A 91 5.15 8.66 4.02
CA ALA A 91 4.58 8.05 5.20
C ALA A 91 5.27 8.59 6.46
N LEU A 92 4.51 8.76 7.55
CA LEU A 92 5.07 9.17 8.83
C LEU A 92 5.88 8.04 9.49
N GLY A 93 5.59 6.79 9.16
CA GLY A 93 6.31 5.61 9.63
C GLY A 93 6.48 4.55 8.56
N LEU A 94 7.64 3.90 8.55
CA LEU A 94 7.95 2.75 7.70
C LEU A 94 8.49 1.61 8.57
N SER A 95 7.84 0.46 8.50
CA SER A 95 8.30 -0.79 9.11
C SER A 95 8.54 -1.82 8.04
N ILE A 96 9.75 -2.39 8.00
CA ILE A 96 10.13 -3.45 7.07
C ILE A 96 10.63 -4.65 7.87
N GLY A 97 10.03 -5.80 7.61
CA GLY A 97 10.51 -7.09 8.09
C GLY A 97 10.48 -7.27 9.61
N ASN A 98 9.42 -6.80 10.25
CA ASN A 98 9.24 -6.93 11.69
C ASN A 98 9.06 -8.40 12.12
N PHE A 99 8.53 -9.27 11.24
CA PHE A 99 8.34 -10.71 11.49
C PHE A 99 8.92 -11.63 10.39
N GLY A 100 9.39 -11.12 9.25
CA GLY A 100 10.15 -11.89 8.24
C GLY A 100 10.71 -11.02 7.09
N PRO A 101 11.10 -11.58 5.91
CA PRO A 101 11.80 -10.80 4.87
C PRO A 101 10.88 -9.85 4.11
N GLY A 102 10.92 -8.56 4.46
CA GLY A 102 10.39 -7.43 3.68
C GLY A 102 11.49 -6.68 2.94
N ALA A 103 11.17 -6.03 1.81
CA ALA A 103 12.11 -5.18 1.07
C ALA A 103 11.43 -4.10 0.20
#